data_AF-A0A0N1EXW2-F1
#
_entry.id   AF-A0A0N1EXW2-F1
#
_cell.length_a   1.000
_cell.length_b   1.000
_cell.length_c   1.000
_cell.angle_alpha   90.00
_cell.angle_beta   90.00
_cell.angle_gamma   90.00
#
_symmetry.space_group_name_H-M   'P 1'
#
loop_
_entity.id
_entity.type
_entity.pdbx_description
1 polymer ?
#
loop_
_entity_poly.entity_id
_entity_poly.type
_entity_poly.pdbx_seq_one_letter_code
_entity_poly.pdbx_strand_id
1 'polypeptide(L)'
;MTKEFSNSIKLKVLEQFVELCGRSESFEKLLNNKGFFVFGLLQEYEGAFADVDSHYKFMQELGKETVGSYDGGIASFVGESSTGYQSPYLRKLAIERNERNGMDANDFRKTNPSPWLLELDKSRSERLRNQLTNPTRFYRSKGEFDEKFTAEKKKELSNVVKKDYSSYIHFSYGEKFETLVNVLADCLASLGMSYEKKFSSKKYPIYSKRINEDIYLCCGIKNYDDLLIQPESGAVELIFHLRTKDYKSSKIELSPHVELRGASKFLVIRTGAIIPYFLPSYSTFSSIEEYELNILAQISLFQASYNECEDKLLEIIQ
;
A
#
# COMPACT_ATOMS: atom_id res chain seq x y z
N MET A 1 -9.38 -21.22 -24.95
CA MET A 1 -9.44 -19.76 -25.09
C MET A 1 -8.97 -19.20 -23.76
N THR A 2 -7.93 -18.37 -23.72
CA THR A 2 -7.37 -17.86 -22.45
C THR A 2 -8.27 -16.76 -21.92
N LYS A 3 -8.76 -16.86 -20.66
CA LYS A 3 -9.48 -15.76 -20.00
C LYS A 3 -8.52 -14.57 -19.85
N GLU A 4 -8.92 -13.40 -20.35
CA GLU A 4 -8.25 -12.12 -20.07
C GLU A 4 -9.08 -11.31 -19.08
N PHE A 5 -8.42 -10.51 -18.25
CA PHE A 5 -9.06 -9.49 -17.42
C PHE A 5 -9.49 -8.32 -18.31
N SER A 6 -10.73 -8.40 -18.82
CA SER A 6 -11.38 -7.23 -19.42
C SER A 6 -11.48 -6.09 -18.41
N ASN A 7 -11.51 -4.83 -18.87
CA ASN A 7 -11.69 -3.68 -17.98
C ASN A 7 -12.95 -3.80 -17.12
N SER A 8 -14.03 -4.39 -17.65
CA SER A 8 -15.25 -4.66 -16.89
C SER A 8 -15.02 -5.58 -15.69
N ILE A 9 -14.28 -6.68 -15.87
CA ILE A 9 -13.94 -7.60 -14.77
C ILE A 9 -13.06 -6.89 -13.74
N LYS A 10 -12.04 -6.15 -14.20
CA LYS A 10 -11.16 -5.40 -13.30
C LYS A 10 -11.92 -4.42 -12.44
N LEU A 11 -12.80 -3.62 -13.04
CA LEU A 11 -13.63 -2.66 -12.32
C LEU A 11 -14.50 -3.34 -11.27
N LYS A 12 -15.23 -4.40 -11.64
CA LYS A 12 -16.08 -5.14 -10.69
C LYS A 12 -15.30 -5.71 -9.51
N VAL A 13 -14.11 -6.24 -9.75
CA VAL A 13 -13.21 -6.74 -8.69
C VAL A 13 -12.78 -5.59 -7.78
N LEU A 14 -12.28 -4.49 -8.35
CA LEU A 14 -11.75 -3.38 -7.56
C LEU A 14 -12.86 -2.64 -6.78
N GLU A 15 -14.08 -2.56 -7.32
CA GLU A 15 -15.25 -2.00 -6.62
C GLU A 15 -15.48 -2.67 -5.26
N GLN A 16 -15.29 -3.99 -5.16
CA GLN A 16 -15.42 -4.70 -3.87
C GLN A 16 -14.41 -4.20 -2.84
N PHE A 17 -13.19 -3.90 -3.26
CA PHE A 17 -12.14 -3.37 -2.37
C PHE A 17 -12.33 -1.87 -2.08
N VAL A 18 -12.86 -1.09 -3.03
CA VAL A 18 -13.17 0.34 -2.84
C VAL A 18 -14.21 0.53 -1.73
N GLU A 19 -15.20 -0.35 -1.62
CA GLU A 19 -16.17 -0.35 -0.52
C GLU A 19 -15.50 -0.51 0.85
N LEU A 20 -14.39 -1.25 0.94
CA LEU A 20 -13.65 -1.47 2.18
C LEU A 20 -13.02 -0.20 2.74
N CYS A 21 -12.58 0.72 1.87
CA CYS A 21 -12.05 2.01 2.29
C CYS A 21 -13.08 2.84 3.08
N GLY A 22 -14.38 2.69 2.78
CA GLY A 22 -15.47 3.30 3.56
C GLY A 22 -15.66 2.67 4.94
N ARG A 23 -15.01 1.54 5.22
CA ARG A 23 -15.04 0.80 6.48
C ARG A 23 -13.66 0.77 7.15
N SER A 24 -12.75 1.69 6.80
CA SER A 24 -11.35 1.67 7.26
C SER A 24 -11.23 1.56 8.78
N GLU A 25 -12.04 2.29 9.56
CA GLU A 25 -12.06 2.22 11.03
C GLU A 25 -12.29 0.79 11.58
N SER A 26 -13.06 -0.03 10.88
CA SER A 26 -13.29 -1.42 11.29
C SER A 26 -12.04 -2.27 11.10
N PHE A 27 -11.30 -2.04 10.00
CA PHE A 27 -10.01 -2.69 9.77
C PHE A 27 -8.93 -2.17 10.71
N GLU A 28 -8.94 -0.88 11.05
CA GLU A 28 -8.04 -0.30 12.06
C GLU A 28 -8.25 -0.98 13.42
N LYS A 29 -9.50 -1.12 13.88
CA LYS A 29 -9.82 -1.86 15.12
C LYS A 29 -9.36 -3.31 15.05
N LEU A 30 -9.57 -3.99 13.92
CA LEU A 30 -9.13 -5.37 13.72
C LEU A 30 -7.61 -5.49 13.81
N LEU A 31 -6.86 -4.59 13.17
CA LEU A 31 -5.40 -4.59 13.20
C LEU A 31 -4.86 -4.22 14.58
N ASN A 32 -5.47 -3.25 15.27
CA ASN A 32 -5.13 -2.90 16.65
C ASN A 32 -5.30 -4.11 17.57
N ASN A 33 -6.38 -4.88 17.43
CA ASN A 33 -6.61 -6.11 18.18
C ASN A 33 -5.59 -7.22 17.86
N LYS A 34 -4.97 -7.17 16.67
CA LYS A 34 -3.87 -8.05 16.27
C LYS A 34 -2.50 -7.52 16.70
N GLY A 35 -2.43 -6.36 17.36
CA GLY A 35 -1.20 -5.77 17.86
C GLY A 35 -0.48 -4.84 16.87
N PHE A 36 -1.14 -4.42 15.80
CA PHE A 36 -0.64 -3.41 14.85
C PHE A 36 -1.39 -2.09 15.07
N PHE A 37 -0.71 -1.02 15.45
CA PHE A 37 -1.31 0.24 15.86
C PHE A 37 -0.51 1.51 15.48
N VAL A 38 0.76 1.40 15.09
CA VAL A 38 1.62 2.57 14.79
C VAL A 38 1.10 3.44 13.63
N PHE A 39 0.26 2.89 12.75
CA PHE A 39 -0.44 3.69 11.73
C PHE A 39 -1.39 4.73 12.33
N GLY A 40 -2.01 4.43 13.47
CA GLY A 40 -2.88 5.37 14.19
C GLY A 40 -2.09 6.57 14.74
N LEU A 41 -0.86 6.36 15.19
CA LEU A 41 0.03 7.45 15.61
C LEU A 41 0.36 8.39 14.45
N LEU A 42 0.63 7.81 13.27
CA LEU A 42 0.93 8.60 12.08
C LEU A 42 -0.32 9.37 11.60
N GLN A 43 -1.51 8.76 11.68
CA GLN A 43 -2.79 9.45 11.46
C GLN A 43 -2.98 10.63 12.40
N GLU A 44 -2.78 10.43 13.71
CA GLU A 44 -2.89 11.49 14.73
C GLU A 44 -1.94 12.64 14.43
N TYR A 45 -0.67 12.33 14.16
CA TYR A 45 0.35 13.34 13.86
C TYR A 45 0.02 14.14 12.60
N GLU A 46 -0.27 13.46 11.47
CA GLU A 46 -0.55 14.12 10.19
C GLU A 46 -1.88 14.89 10.20
N GLY A 47 -2.87 14.43 10.97
CA GLY A 47 -4.17 15.10 11.12
C GLY A 47 -4.14 16.33 12.03
N ALA A 48 -3.22 16.41 12.99
CA ALA A 48 -3.23 17.42 14.06
C ALA A 48 -2.94 18.86 13.63
N PHE A 49 -2.63 19.11 12.35
CA PHE A 49 -2.17 20.42 11.87
C PHE A 49 -3.29 21.43 11.56
N ALA A 50 -4.50 20.97 11.20
CA ALA A 50 -5.59 21.89 10.88
C ALA A 50 -6.98 21.31 11.20
N ASP A 51 -7.38 20.26 10.50
CA ASP A 51 -8.71 19.66 10.57
C ASP A 51 -8.58 18.13 10.39
N VAL A 52 -8.66 17.41 11.51
CA VAL A 52 -8.42 15.96 11.57
C VAL A 52 -9.48 15.21 10.75
N ASP A 53 -10.76 15.59 10.87
CA ASP A 53 -11.86 14.87 10.24
C ASP A 53 -11.84 15.05 8.72
N SER A 54 -11.65 16.29 8.25
CA SER A 54 -11.53 16.55 6.81
C SER A 54 -10.28 15.92 6.22
N HIS A 55 -9.18 15.90 6.97
CA HIS A 55 -7.93 15.26 6.56
C HIS A 55 -8.10 13.74 6.43
N TYR A 56 -8.69 13.08 7.42
CA TYR A 56 -8.90 11.65 7.40
C TYR A 56 -9.85 11.25 6.27
N LYS A 57 -10.94 12.01 6.08
CA LYS A 57 -11.84 11.82 4.92
C LYS A 57 -11.11 11.99 3.60
N PHE A 58 -10.25 13.00 3.46
CA PHE A 58 -9.42 13.19 2.27
C PHE A 58 -8.54 11.97 2.00
N MET A 59 -7.88 11.45 3.04
CA MET A 59 -7.00 10.29 2.92
C MET A 59 -7.75 9.00 2.59
N GLN A 60 -8.94 8.78 3.16
CA GLN A 60 -9.80 7.64 2.81
C GLN A 60 -10.23 7.70 1.34
N GLU A 61 -10.62 8.87 0.84
CA GLU A 61 -11.03 9.04 -0.56
C GLU A 61 -9.87 8.88 -1.54
N LEU A 62 -8.65 9.29 -1.15
CA LEU A 62 -7.44 8.97 -1.90
C LEU A 62 -7.14 7.46 -1.89
N GLY A 63 -7.39 6.81 -0.76
CA GLY A 63 -7.33 5.35 -0.63
C GLY A 63 -8.26 4.65 -1.64
N LYS A 64 -9.50 5.13 -1.78
CA LYS A 64 -10.47 4.61 -2.76
C LYS A 64 -9.98 4.73 -4.19
N GLU A 65 -9.46 5.89 -4.60
CA GLU A 65 -8.91 6.06 -5.96
C GLU A 65 -7.69 5.15 -6.20
N THR A 66 -6.84 4.96 -5.17
CA THR A 66 -5.66 4.09 -5.24
C THR A 66 -6.03 2.61 -5.36
N VAL A 67 -7.00 2.15 -4.56
CA VAL A 67 -7.54 0.78 -4.61
C VAL A 67 -8.27 0.55 -5.92
N GLY A 68 -9.02 1.54 -6.40
CA GLY A 68 -9.84 1.45 -7.59
C GLY A 68 -9.11 1.59 -8.93
N SER A 69 -7.79 1.73 -8.96
CA SER A 69 -7.02 1.91 -10.20
C SER A 69 -6.62 0.57 -10.84
N TYR A 70 -7.07 0.30 -12.06
CA TYR A 70 -6.87 -1.00 -12.72
C TYR A 70 -5.54 -1.14 -13.46
N ASP A 71 -4.85 -0.04 -13.74
CA ASP A 71 -3.47 -0.04 -14.25
C ASP A 71 -2.47 -0.42 -13.16
N GLY A 72 -2.94 -0.53 -11.91
CA GLY A 72 -2.08 -0.70 -10.76
C GLY A 72 -1.06 0.43 -10.64
N GLY A 73 -1.26 1.58 -11.29
CA GLY A 73 -0.57 2.81 -10.98
C GLY A 73 -0.77 3.08 -9.49
N ILE A 74 0.28 3.51 -8.80
CA ILE A 74 0.00 4.25 -7.57
C ILE A 74 -0.70 5.49 -8.11
N ALA A 75 -1.75 5.99 -7.46
CA ALA A 75 -1.89 7.43 -7.44
C ALA A 75 -0.69 7.93 -6.63
N SER A 76 0.51 7.83 -7.21
CA SER A 76 1.79 8.16 -6.55
C SER A 76 1.74 9.62 -6.13
N PHE A 77 0.98 10.35 -6.95
CA PHE A 77 0.50 11.68 -6.76
C PHE A 77 -1.01 11.63 -7.03
N VAL A 78 -1.80 12.14 -6.10
CA VAL A 78 -3.20 12.53 -6.36
C VAL A 78 -3.19 13.32 -7.68
N GLY A 79 -4.13 13.03 -8.61
CA GLY A 79 -4.27 13.65 -9.94
C GLY A 79 -3.50 13.03 -11.10
N GLU A 80 -2.74 11.95 -10.88
CA GLU A 80 -2.73 10.89 -11.88
C GLU A 80 -4.18 10.41 -12.02
N SER A 81 -4.76 10.48 -13.21
CA SER A 81 -6.14 10.04 -13.41
C SER A 81 -6.21 8.57 -13.04
N SER A 82 -6.87 8.25 -11.93
CA SER A 82 -7.23 6.87 -11.64
C SER A 82 -7.94 6.35 -12.89
N THR A 83 -7.43 5.27 -13.43
CA THR A 83 -8.02 4.70 -14.63
C THR A 83 -9.34 4.00 -14.32
N GLY A 84 -9.62 3.71 -13.04
CA GLY A 84 -10.90 3.18 -12.55
C GLY A 84 -11.69 4.14 -11.66
N TYR A 85 -11.86 3.82 -10.37
CA TYR A 85 -12.73 4.59 -9.47
C TYR A 85 -12.24 6.04 -9.31
N GLN A 86 -13.17 7.00 -9.43
CA GLN A 86 -12.93 8.43 -9.23
C GLN A 86 -13.77 8.94 -8.06
N SER A 87 -13.14 9.58 -7.08
CA SER A 87 -13.83 10.09 -5.90
C SER A 87 -14.63 11.35 -6.23
N PRO A 88 -15.96 11.39 -6.00
CA PRO A 88 -16.75 12.60 -6.12
C PRO A 88 -16.29 13.70 -5.15
N TYR A 89 -15.79 13.32 -3.98
CA TYR A 89 -15.30 14.25 -2.96
C TYR A 89 -14.01 14.94 -3.41
N LEU A 90 -13.01 14.19 -3.89
CA LEU A 90 -11.76 14.77 -4.39
C LEU A 90 -12.00 15.64 -5.63
N ARG A 91 -12.92 15.22 -6.51
CA ARG A 91 -13.34 16.04 -7.66
C ARG A 91 -13.98 17.36 -7.22
N LYS A 92 -14.86 17.34 -6.21
CA LYS A 92 -15.45 18.55 -5.64
C LYS A 92 -14.37 19.50 -5.09
N LEU A 93 -13.44 18.99 -4.27
CA LEU A 93 -12.35 19.79 -3.71
C LEU A 93 -11.47 20.43 -4.80
N ALA A 94 -11.21 19.70 -5.88
CA ALA A 94 -10.45 20.22 -7.03
C ALA A 94 -11.18 21.37 -7.75
N ILE A 95 -12.51 21.27 -7.91
CA ILE A 95 -13.34 22.33 -8.50
C ILE A 95 -13.30 23.58 -7.61
N GLU A 96 -13.56 23.44 -6.30
CA GLU A 96 -13.53 24.56 -5.35
C GLU A 96 -12.16 25.27 -5.34
N ARG A 97 -11.06 24.51 -5.41
CA ARG A 97 -9.72 25.10 -5.53
C ARG A 97 -9.55 25.90 -6.82
N ASN A 98 -9.96 25.37 -7.97
CA ASN A 98 -9.86 26.06 -9.26
C ASN A 98 -10.60 27.39 -9.25
N GLU A 99 -11.81 27.38 -8.70
CA GLU A 99 -12.63 28.59 -8.53
C GLU A 99 -11.93 29.63 -7.65
N ARG A 100 -11.34 29.21 -6.51
CA ARG A 100 -10.58 30.11 -5.63
C ARG A 100 -9.34 30.72 -6.30
N ASN A 101 -8.66 29.96 -7.16
CA ASN A 101 -7.42 30.39 -7.81
C ASN A 101 -7.65 31.10 -9.14
N GLY A 102 -8.91 31.24 -9.60
CA GLY A 102 -9.23 31.88 -10.88
C GLY A 102 -8.61 31.19 -12.10
N MET A 103 -8.37 29.87 -12.01
CA MET A 103 -7.72 29.09 -13.07
C MET A 103 -8.65 28.01 -13.63
N ASP A 104 -8.55 27.76 -14.95
CA ASP A 104 -9.22 26.61 -15.55
C ASP A 104 -8.59 25.30 -15.06
N ALA A 105 -9.41 24.25 -14.98
CA ALA A 105 -8.99 22.94 -14.52
C ALA A 105 -7.84 22.34 -15.36
N ASN A 106 -7.70 22.76 -16.62
CA ASN A 106 -6.66 22.28 -17.53
C ASN A 106 -5.33 23.04 -17.42
N ASP A 107 -5.35 24.28 -16.91
CA ASP A 107 -4.15 25.13 -16.88
C ASP A 107 -3.28 24.88 -15.64
N PHE A 108 -3.88 24.52 -14.51
CA PHE A 108 -3.15 24.15 -13.29
C PHE A 108 -2.37 22.82 -13.41
N ARG A 109 -2.81 21.91 -14.31
CA ARG A 109 -2.16 20.60 -14.52
C ARG A 109 -0.80 20.68 -15.19
N LYS A 110 -0.50 21.79 -15.87
CA LYS A 110 0.72 21.95 -16.68
C LYS A 110 1.91 22.50 -15.88
N THR A 111 1.72 23.03 -14.67
CA THR A 111 2.73 23.88 -14.00
C THR A 111 3.49 23.25 -12.84
N ASN A 112 2.96 22.26 -12.13
CA ASN A 112 3.71 21.27 -11.31
C ASN A 112 2.75 20.43 -10.45
N PRO A 113 2.75 19.09 -10.54
CA PRO A 113 1.73 18.25 -9.92
C PRO A 113 1.95 17.89 -8.44
N SER A 114 2.90 18.47 -7.72
CA SER A 114 3.08 18.18 -6.27
C SER A 114 2.55 19.27 -5.32
N PRO A 115 2.73 20.58 -5.61
CA PRO A 115 2.24 21.64 -4.73
C PRO A 115 0.72 21.70 -4.56
N TRP A 116 -0.05 21.38 -5.60
CA TRP A 116 -1.51 21.52 -5.60
C TRP A 116 -2.24 20.55 -4.65
N LEU A 117 -1.59 19.48 -4.20
CA LEU A 117 -2.13 18.53 -3.22
C LEU A 117 -2.18 19.09 -1.82
N LEU A 118 -1.20 19.94 -1.52
CA LEU A 118 -1.14 20.68 -0.28
C LEU A 118 -2.25 21.75 -0.24
N GLU A 119 -2.90 22.07 -1.36
CA GLU A 119 -4.03 23.01 -1.40
C GLU A 119 -5.39 22.32 -1.24
N LEU A 120 -5.48 21.01 -1.52
CA LEU A 120 -6.72 20.25 -1.34
C LEU A 120 -6.88 19.77 0.10
N ASP A 121 -5.78 19.43 0.76
CA ASP A 121 -5.76 19.04 2.16
C ASP A 121 -5.14 20.14 3.04
N LYS A 122 -5.99 20.80 3.83
CA LYS A 122 -5.57 21.88 4.72
C LYS A 122 -4.53 21.44 5.74
N SER A 123 -4.64 20.22 6.30
CA SER A 123 -3.70 19.74 7.31
C SER A 123 -2.30 19.60 6.74
N ARG A 124 -2.14 19.04 5.54
CA ARG A 124 -0.85 19.02 4.83
C ARG A 124 -0.33 20.41 4.49
N SER A 125 -1.20 21.34 4.09
CA SER A 125 -0.86 22.75 3.85
C SER A 125 -0.27 23.42 5.10
N GLU A 126 -0.98 23.31 6.22
CA GLU A 126 -0.58 23.92 7.49
C GLU A 126 0.67 23.26 8.06
N ARG A 127 0.86 21.94 7.84
CA ARG A 127 2.10 21.25 8.20
C ARG A 127 3.29 21.84 7.45
N LEU A 128 3.19 21.98 6.13
CA LEU A 128 4.27 22.58 5.34
C LEU A 128 4.51 24.03 5.77
N ARG A 129 3.46 24.81 5.99
CA ARG A 129 3.58 26.18 6.50
C ARG A 129 4.32 26.21 7.83
N ASN A 130 3.93 25.38 8.80
CA ASN A 130 4.59 25.28 10.10
C ASN A 130 6.07 24.89 9.99
N GLN A 131 6.41 23.97 9.08
CA GLN A 131 7.80 23.60 8.81
C GLN A 131 8.62 24.80 8.30
N LEU A 132 8.04 25.64 7.44
CA LEU A 132 8.72 26.80 6.86
C LEU A 132 8.77 28.00 7.81
N THR A 133 7.69 28.27 8.54
CA THR A 133 7.56 29.48 9.39
C THR A 133 8.07 29.27 10.80
N ASN A 134 8.03 28.04 11.33
CA ASN A 134 8.42 27.69 12.70
C ASN A 134 9.31 26.43 12.74
N PRO A 135 10.44 26.39 12.02
CA PRO A 135 11.22 25.18 11.81
C PRO A 135 11.67 24.53 13.12
N THR A 136 12.19 25.30 14.08
CA THR A 136 12.65 24.75 15.37
C THR A 136 11.53 24.05 16.14
N ARG A 137 10.34 24.66 16.18
CA ARG A 137 9.17 24.07 16.86
C ARG A 137 8.69 22.82 16.11
N PHE A 138 8.64 22.89 14.79
CA PHE A 138 8.26 21.77 13.94
C PHE A 138 9.19 20.56 14.14
N TYR A 139 10.51 20.76 14.05
CA TYR A 139 11.48 19.68 14.21
C TYR A 139 11.52 19.12 15.62
N ARG A 140 11.25 19.93 16.66
CA ARG A 140 11.07 19.42 18.03
C ARG A 140 9.87 18.49 18.12
N SER A 141 8.69 18.94 17.67
CA SER A 141 7.47 18.11 17.70
C SER A 141 7.59 16.87 16.81
N LYS A 142 8.31 16.97 15.68
CA LYS A 142 8.64 15.81 14.86
C LYS A 142 9.55 14.82 15.59
N GLY A 143 10.59 15.30 16.27
CA GLY A 143 11.46 14.44 17.09
C GLY A 143 10.70 13.72 18.20
N GLU A 144 9.82 14.42 18.91
CA GLU A 144 8.92 13.83 19.93
C GLU A 144 8.02 12.73 19.32
N PHE A 145 7.49 12.97 18.11
CA PHE A 145 6.72 11.97 17.38
C PHE A 145 7.58 10.76 16.97
N ASP A 146 8.77 10.99 16.38
CA ASP A 146 9.67 9.93 15.91
C ASP A 146 10.11 9.03 17.07
N GLU A 147 10.38 9.60 18.25
CA GLU A 147 10.67 8.86 19.49
C GLU A 147 9.48 8.00 19.94
N LYS A 148 8.27 8.59 20.00
CA LYS A 148 7.03 7.87 20.35
C LYS A 148 6.77 6.74 19.36
N PHE A 149 6.84 7.02 18.06
CA PHE A 149 6.62 6.04 16.99
C PHE A 149 7.60 4.87 17.11
N THR A 150 8.88 5.14 17.34
CA THR A 150 9.91 4.11 17.54
C THR A 150 9.64 3.27 18.78
N ALA A 151 9.28 3.90 19.91
CA ALA A 151 8.97 3.19 21.13
C ALA A 151 7.76 2.27 20.98
N GLU A 152 6.73 2.73 20.28
CA GLU A 152 5.51 1.96 20.02
C GLU A 152 5.76 0.82 19.02
N LYS A 153 6.52 1.04 17.95
CA LYS A 153 6.91 -0.03 17.02
C LYS A 153 7.70 -1.14 17.73
N LYS A 154 8.56 -0.79 18.68
CA LYS A 154 9.24 -1.77 19.54
C LYS A 154 8.28 -2.62 20.39
N LYS A 155 7.15 -2.05 20.84
CA LYS A 155 6.11 -2.82 21.54
C LYS A 155 5.42 -3.79 20.60
N GLU A 156 5.10 -3.37 19.37
CA GLU A 156 4.55 -4.29 18.35
C GLU A 156 5.46 -5.48 18.08
N LEU A 157 6.76 -5.22 17.93
CA LEU A 157 7.76 -6.28 17.75
C LEU A 157 7.71 -7.32 18.87
N SER A 158 7.59 -6.87 20.12
CA SER A 158 7.51 -7.79 21.28
C SER A 158 6.27 -8.68 21.28
N ASN A 159 5.19 -8.28 20.59
CA ASN A 159 3.95 -9.06 20.50
C ASN A 159 3.98 -10.09 19.36
N VAL A 160 4.76 -9.83 18.32
CA VAL A 160 4.74 -10.60 17.07
C VAL A 160 5.90 -11.59 16.99
N VAL A 161 7.04 -11.30 17.61
CA VAL A 161 8.27 -12.08 17.45
C VAL A 161 8.47 -13.06 18.62
N LYS A 162 8.50 -14.36 18.28
CA LYS A 162 8.95 -15.45 19.20
C LYS A 162 10.28 -16.09 18.77
N LYS A 163 10.81 -15.74 17.60
CA LYS A 163 12.05 -16.32 17.06
C LYS A 163 13.23 -15.42 17.44
N ASP A 164 14.27 -16.01 18.01
CA ASP A 164 15.50 -15.29 18.37
C ASP A 164 16.37 -15.11 17.12
N TYR A 165 16.38 -13.88 16.61
CA TYR A 165 17.19 -13.49 15.46
C TYR A 165 18.58 -12.94 15.87
N SER A 166 18.97 -13.03 17.15
CA SER A 166 20.23 -12.47 17.69
C SER A 166 21.51 -13.01 17.04
N SER A 167 21.45 -14.13 16.32
CA SER A 167 22.60 -14.71 15.60
C SER A 167 22.83 -14.12 14.19
N TYR A 168 21.95 -13.24 13.71
CA TYR A 168 21.90 -12.82 12.30
C TYR A 168 22.55 -11.45 11.99
N ILE A 169 23.42 -10.97 12.88
CA ILE A 169 23.99 -9.60 12.86
C ILE A 169 24.91 -9.35 11.65
N HIS A 170 25.36 -10.39 10.93
CA HIS A 170 26.32 -10.25 9.82
C HIS A 170 25.95 -11.10 8.60
N PHE A 171 24.89 -10.72 7.88
CA PHE A 171 24.57 -11.37 6.61
C PHE A 171 25.32 -10.76 5.42
N SER A 172 25.84 -11.62 4.55
CA SER A 172 26.12 -11.22 3.17
C SER A 172 24.80 -10.92 2.43
N TYR A 173 24.86 -10.11 1.36
CA TYR A 173 23.67 -9.74 0.57
C TYR A 173 22.82 -10.93 0.11
N GLY A 174 23.44 -12.08 -0.18
CA GLY A 174 22.74 -13.30 -0.60
C GLY A 174 21.96 -13.95 0.54
N GLU A 175 22.58 -14.08 1.71
CA GLU A 175 21.97 -14.68 2.90
C GLU A 175 20.83 -13.81 3.46
N LYS A 176 20.95 -12.48 3.35
CA LYS A 176 19.85 -11.55 3.65
C LYS A 176 18.64 -11.88 2.80
N PHE A 177 18.80 -11.99 1.48
CA PHE A 177 17.68 -12.29 0.59
C PHE A 177 17.02 -13.64 0.92
N GLU A 178 17.80 -14.71 1.11
CA GLU A 178 17.23 -16.01 1.47
C GLU A 178 16.47 -15.96 2.78
N THR A 179 16.98 -15.26 3.80
CA THR A 179 16.31 -15.06 5.07
C THR A 179 14.99 -14.31 4.91
N LEU A 180 14.98 -13.21 4.16
CA LEU A 180 13.79 -12.42 3.88
C LEU A 180 12.73 -13.24 3.11
N VAL A 181 13.16 -14.05 2.14
CA VAL A 181 12.28 -14.96 1.38
C VAL A 181 11.69 -16.05 2.27
N ASN A 182 12.45 -16.59 3.22
CA ASN A 182 11.96 -17.58 4.17
C ASN A 182 10.90 -16.98 5.10
N VAL A 183 11.13 -15.77 5.63
CA VAL A 183 10.13 -15.04 6.43
C VAL A 183 8.85 -14.83 5.62
N LEU A 184 8.96 -14.38 4.37
CA LEU A 184 7.82 -14.18 3.48
C LEU A 184 7.07 -15.49 3.21
N ALA A 185 7.78 -16.60 2.98
CA ALA A 185 7.21 -17.92 2.76
C ALA A 185 6.40 -18.40 3.97
N ASP A 186 6.98 -18.32 5.17
CA ASP A 186 6.34 -18.71 6.42
C ASP A 186 5.03 -17.92 6.64
N CYS A 187 5.08 -16.61 6.42
CA CYS A 187 3.92 -15.74 6.63
C CYS A 187 2.81 -16.02 5.60
N LEU A 188 3.15 -16.20 4.33
CA LEU A 188 2.19 -16.44 3.24
C LEU A 188 1.60 -17.85 3.25
N ALA A 189 2.28 -18.82 3.86
CA ALA A 189 1.76 -20.18 4.02
C ALA A 189 0.41 -20.18 4.78
N SER A 190 0.20 -19.24 5.71
CA SER A 190 -1.07 -19.05 6.42
C SER A 190 -2.26 -18.70 5.50
N LEU A 191 -1.99 -18.15 4.31
CA LEU A 191 -2.99 -17.88 3.28
C LEU A 191 -3.17 -19.05 2.29
N GLY A 192 -2.51 -20.19 2.53
CA GLY A 192 -2.47 -21.31 1.59
C GLY A 192 -1.70 -20.98 0.31
N MET A 193 -0.82 -19.98 0.34
CA MET A 193 0.04 -19.66 -0.80
C MET A 193 1.36 -20.43 -0.71
N SER A 194 1.82 -20.94 -1.84
CA SER A 194 3.10 -21.63 -1.95
C SER A 194 3.98 -20.99 -3.02
N TYR A 195 5.30 -21.10 -2.86
CA TYR A 195 6.26 -20.66 -3.87
C TYR A 195 5.96 -21.34 -5.22
N GLU A 196 5.93 -20.54 -6.28
CA GLU A 196 5.58 -21.01 -7.62
C GLU A 196 6.66 -20.66 -8.63
N LYS A 197 7.47 -21.67 -8.99
CA LYS A 197 8.63 -21.52 -9.87
C LYS A 197 8.26 -20.97 -11.24
N LYS A 198 7.08 -21.30 -11.78
CA LYS A 198 6.68 -20.84 -13.13
C LYS A 198 6.47 -19.32 -13.20
N PHE A 199 6.20 -18.68 -12.07
CA PHE A 199 5.96 -17.24 -11.96
C PHE A 199 7.13 -16.49 -11.33
N SER A 200 8.14 -17.20 -10.83
CA SER A 200 9.21 -16.62 -10.02
C SER A 200 10.50 -16.44 -10.82
N SER A 201 11.34 -15.50 -10.38
CA SER A 201 12.75 -15.43 -10.77
C SER A 201 13.65 -15.30 -9.55
N LYS A 202 14.97 -15.40 -9.72
CA LYS A 202 15.94 -15.33 -8.61
C LYS A 202 15.79 -14.07 -7.74
N LYS A 203 15.33 -12.95 -8.31
CA LYS A 203 15.13 -11.67 -7.60
C LYS A 203 13.68 -11.40 -7.21
N TYR A 204 12.72 -12.10 -7.82
CA TYR A 204 11.29 -11.84 -7.66
C TYR A 204 10.58 -13.15 -7.37
N PRO A 205 10.57 -13.60 -6.10
CA PRO A 205 9.82 -14.77 -5.69
C PRO A 205 8.32 -14.44 -5.71
N ILE A 206 7.54 -15.33 -6.32
CA ILE A 206 6.08 -15.24 -6.37
C ILE A 206 5.50 -16.45 -5.66
N TYR A 207 4.64 -16.18 -4.70
CA TYR A 207 3.82 -17.15 -4.01
C TYR A 207 2.42 -17.09 -4.59
N SER A 208 1.77 -18.25 -4.72
CA SER A 208 0.44 -18.29 -5.33
C SER A 208 -0.47 -19.30 -4.68
N LYS A 209 -1.76 -18.97 -4.71
CA LYS A 209 -2.90 -19.85 -4.43
C LYS A 209 -3.75 -19.91 -5.70
N ARG A 210 -4.09 -21.12 -6.14
CA ARG A 210 -4.99 -21.30 -7.28
C ARG A 210 -6.41 -20.90 -6.87
N ILE A 211 -7.06 -20.05 -7.67
CA ILE A 211 -8.47 -19.68 -7.48
C ILE A 211 -9.36 -20.59 -8.33
N ASN A 212 -9.03 -20.76 -9.61
CA ASN A 212 -9.66 -21.72 -10.52
C ASN A 212 -8.64 -22.24 -11.56
N GLU A 213 -9.09 -22.93 -12.61
CA GLU A 213 -8.20 -23.51 -13.62
C GLU A 213 -7.35 -22.47 -14.37
N ASP A 214 -7.85 -21.24 -14.49
CA ASP A 214 -7.23 -20.18 -15.29
C ASP A 214 -6.59 -19.07 -14.47
N ILE A 215 -6.99 -18.88 -13.20
CA ILE A 215 -6.63 -17.70 -12.40
C ILE A 215 -5.98 -18.10 -11.07
N TYR A 216 -4.93 -17.36 -10.74
CA TYR A 216 -4.15 -17.48 -9.53
C TYR A 216 -4.20 -16.16 -8.76
N LEU A 217 -4.41 -16.25 -7.45
CA LEU A 217 -4.08 -15.17 -6.53
C LEU A 217 -2.61 -15.31 -6.17
N CYS A 218 -1.87 -14.23 -6.29
CA CYS A 218 -0.43 -14.23 -6.12
C CYS A 218 0.00 -13.10 -5.19
N CYS A 219 1.11 -13.32 -4.51
CA CYS A 219 1.81 -12.34 -3.70
C CYS A 219 3.30 -12.32 -4.08
N GLY A 220 3.88 -11.13 -4.13
CA GLY A 220 5.31 -10.92 -4.31
C GLY A 220 5.76 -9.60 -3.69
N ILE A 221 7.02 -9.26 -3.91
CA ILE A 221 7.62 -7.99 -3.51
C ILE A 221 7.58 -7.00 -4.67
N LYS A 222 7.17 -5.76 -4.39
CA LYS A 222 7.00 -4.70 -5.39
C LYS A 222 8.27 -4.38 -6.14
N ASN A 223 9.32 -4.12 -5.39
CA ASN A 223 10.60 -3.76 -5.94
C ASN A 223 11.70 -4.45 -5.13
N TYR A 224 12.50 -5.25 -5.83
CA TYR A 224 13.62 -5.95 -5.21
C TYR A 224 14.70 -4.99 -4.73
N ASP A 225 14.94 -3.92 -5.47
CA ASP A 225 16.04 -2.99 -5.18
C ASP A 225 15.80 -2.23 -3.86
N ASP A 226 14.53 -2.06 -3.46
CA ASP A 226 14.14 -1.39 -2.21
C ASP A 226 14.44 -2.23 -0.96
N LEU A 227 14.51 -3.56 -1.09
CA LEU A 227 14.82 -4.47 0.02
C LEU A 227 16.29 -4.40 0.44
N LEU A 228 17.16 -3.98 -0.47
CA LEU A 228 18.62 -4.12 -0.35
C LEU A 228 19.35 -2.77 -0.45
N ILE A 229 18.67 -1.67 -0.12
CA ILE A 229 19.26 -0.31 -0.12
C ILE A 229 20.45 -0.25 0.84
N GLN A 230 20.34 -0.87 2.01
CA GLN A 230 21.40 -0.93 3.02
C GLN A 230 21.53 -2.34 3.61
N PRO A 231 22.64 -2.65 4.30
CA PRO A 231 22.82 -3.96 4.93
C PRO A 231 21.71 -4.32 5.92
N GLU A 232 21.34 -3.40 6.82
CA GLU A 232 20.44 -3.68 7.95
C GLU A 232 19.05 -3.02 7.81
N SER A 233 18.84 -2.21 6.78
CA SER A 233 17.57 -1.52 6.55
C SER A 233 17.10 -1.64 5.10
N GLY A 234 15.84 -1.29 4.87
CA GLY A 234 15.25 -1.28 3.54
C GLY A 234 13.76 -0.97 3.58
N ALA A 235 13.09 -1.20 2.45
CA ALA A 235 11.65 -1.13 2.35
C ALA A 235 11.07 -2.40 1.70
N VAL A 236 9.89 -2.78 2.17
CA VAL A 236 9.10 -3.90 1.69
C VAL A 236 7.66 -3.45 1.45
N GLU A 237 7.21 -3.63 0.22
CA GLU A 237 5.80 -3.48 -0.13
C GLU A 237 5.39 -4.77 -0.86
N LEU A 238 4.40 -5.45 -0.29
CA LEU A 238 3.83 -6.65 -0.90
C LEU A 238 2.86 -6.23 -2.01
N ILE A 239 2.99 -6.88 -3.16
CA ILE A 239 2.01 -6.78 -4.24
C ILE A 239 1.16 -8.04 -4.19
N PHE A 240 -0.12 -7.85 -3.94
CA PHE A 240 -1.14 -8.86 -4.16
C PHE A 240 -1.79 -8.62 -5.53
N HIS A 241 -1.94 -9.69 -6.31
CA HIS A 241 -2.53 -9.58 -7.64
C HIS A 241 -3.18 -10.88 -8.08
N LEU A 242 -4.24 -10.74 -8.86
CA LEU A 242 -4.79 -11.84 -9.65
C LEU A 242 -4.03 -11.91 -10.97
N ARG A 243 -3.72 -13.12 -11.44
CA ARG A 243 -3.12 -13.32 -12.76
C ARG A 243 -3.64 -14.55 -13.46
N THR A 244 -3.61 -14.51 -14.79
CA THR A 244 -3.93 -15.65 -15.64
C THR A 244 -2.79 -16.67 -15.62
N LYS A 245 -3.11 -17.94 -15.85
CA LYS A 245 -2.15 -19.05 -15.80
C LYS A 245 -0.98 -18.91 -16.80
N ASP A 246 -1.18 -18.17 -17.88
CA ASP A 246 -0.22 -17.96 -18.96
C ASP A 246 0.67 -16.72 -18.75
N TYR A 247 0.41 -15.89 -17.73
CA TYR A 247 1.26 -14.76 -17.37
C TYR A 247 2.48 -15.20 -16.57
N LYS A 248 3.60 -15.42 -17.26
CA LYS A 248 4.85 -15.96 -16.69
C LYS A 248 5.83 -14.89 -16.17
N SER A 249 5.48 -13.60 -16.22
CA SER A 249 6.37 -12.55 -15.72
C SER A 249 6.46 -12.59 -14.19
N SER A 250 7.68 -12.56 -13.66
CA SER A 250 7.92 -12.48 -12.22
C SER A 250 7.86 -11.06 -11.68
N LYS A 251 8.25 -10.07 -12.51
CA LYS A 251 8.09 -8.65 -12.18
C LYS A 251 6.74 -8.17 -12.69
N ILE A 252 5.96 -7.55 -11.80
CA ILE A 252 4.83 -6.74 -12.20
C ILE A 252 5.32 -5.31 -12.27
N GLU A 253 5.53 -4.84 -13.48
CA GLU A 253 5.76 -3.43 -13.71
C GLU A 253 4.45 -2.69 -13.48
N LEU A 254 4.51 -1.54 -12.82
CA LEU A 254 3.38 -0.66 -12.55
C LEU A 254 3.78 0.70 -13.11
N SER A 255 2.98 1.24 -14.03
CA SER A 255 3.21 2.56 -14.61
C SER A 255 1.88 3.30 -14.76
N PRO A 256 1.76 4.52 -14.24
CA PRO A 256 0.56 5.34 -14.40
C PRO A 256 0.43 5.95 -15.81
N HIS A 257 1.43 5.78 -16.69
CA HIS A 257 1.51 6.51 -17.96
C HIS A 257 1.73 5.63 -19.19
N VAL A 258 1.85 4.31 -19.02
CA VAL A 258 2.12 3.40 -20.13
C VAL A 258 1.25 2.16 -19.96
N GLU A 259 0.48 1.81 -20.99
CA GLU A 259 -0.19 0.52 -21.05
C GLU A 259 0.87 -0.58 -21.04
N LEU A 260 0.92 -1.31 -19.92
CA LEU A 260 1.94 -2.32 -19.70
C LEU A 260 1.66 -3.54 -20.57
N ARG A 261 2.72 -4.11 -21.15
CA ARG A 261 2.60 -5.37 -21.90
C ARG A 261 2.03 -6.46 -20.99
N GLY A 262 0.87 -7.01 -21.37
CA GLY A 262 0.20 -8.04 -20.60
C GLY A 262 -0.66 -7.53 -19.44
N ALA A 263 -1.00 -6.24 -19.41
CA ALA A 263 -1.95 -5.69 -18.44
C ALA A 263 -3.29 -6.42 -18.45
N SER A 264 -3.74 -6.99 -19.58
CA SER A 264 -4.94 -7.84 -19.65
C SER A 264 -4.80 -9.18 -18.90
N LYS A 265 -3.58 -9.55 -18.46
CA LYS A 265 -3.28 -10.85 -17.86
C LYS A 265 -3.10 -10.82 -16.35
N PHE A 266 -3.15 -9.64 -15.74
CA PHE A 266 -3.12 -9.50 -14.29
C PHE A 266 -3.96 -8.29 -13.81
N LEU A 267 -4.25 -8.29 -12.51
CA LEU A 267 -4.91 -7.21 -11.80
C LEU A 267 -4.29 -7.08 -10.42
N VAL A 268 -3.74 -5.91 -10.11
CA VAL A 268 -3.16 -5.63 -8.79
C VAL A 268 -4.24 -5.17 -7.82
N ILE A 269 -4.12 -5.62 -6.57
CA ILE A 269 -5.02 -5.29 -5.46
C ILE A 269 -4.21 -4.53 -4.40
N ARG A 270 -4.48 -3.23 -4.25
CA ARG A 270 -3.70 -2.31 -3.40
C ARG A 270 -4.30 -2.15 -2.00
N THR A 271 -4.47 -3.27 -1.27
CA THR A 271 -5.12 -3.25 0.06
C THR A 271 -4.44 -2.34 1.07
N GLY A 272 -3.14 -2.08 0.93
CA GLY A 272 -2.38 -1.16 1.80
C GLY A 272 -2.88 0.30 1.80
N ALA A 273 -3.76 0.67 0.86
CA ALA A 273 -4.41 1.98 0.81
C ALA A 273 -5.83 2.01 1.44
N ILE A 274 -6.33 0.88 1.95
CA ILE A 274 -7.64 0.80 2.64
C ILE A 274 -7.63 1.60 3.94
N ILE A 275 -6.53 1.51 4.70
CA ILE A 275 -6.32 2.25 5.94
C ILE A 275 -5.35 3.40 5.66
N PRO A 276 -5.73 4.67 5.92
CA PRO A 276 -4.82 5.79 5.81
C PRO A 276 -3.53 5.55 6.60
N TYR A 277 -2.39 5.89 5.99
CA TYR A 277 -1.05 5.79 6.61
C TYR A 277 -0.54 4.39 6.94
N PHE A 278 -1.29 3.34 6.63
CA PHE A 278 -0.86 1.96 6.89
C PHE A 278 0.46 1.58 6.20
N LEU A 279 0.56 1.74 4.87
CA LEU A 279 1.80 1.42 4.14
C LEU A 279 3.00 2.28 4.59
N PRO A 280 2.87 3.61 4.79
CA PRO A 280 3.93 4.40 5.40
C PRO A 280 4.44 3.86 6.75
N SER A 281 3.57 3.25 7.56
CA SER A 281 3.96 2.69 8.86
C SER A 281 4.61 1.32 8.79
N TYR A 282 4.29 0.52 7.77
CA TYR A 282 4.71 -0.89 7.64
C TYR A 282 5.47 -1.21 6.36
N SER A 283 6.11 -0.23 5.73
CA SER A 283 6.93 -0.46 4.53
C SER A 283 8.42 -0.42 4.84
N THR A 284 8.89 0.49 5.68
CA THR A 284 10.33 0.60 6.00
C THR A 284 10.69 -0.24 7.23
N PHE A 285 11.88 -0.84 7.21
CA PHE A 285 12.40 -1.62 8.31
C PHE A 285 13.88 -1.29 8.58
N SER A 286 14.27 -1.36 9.85
CA SER A 286 15.67 -1.25 10.32
C SER A 286 16.21 -2.53 10.95
N SER A 287 15.44 -3.61 10.94
CA SER A 287 15.86 -4.94 11.40
C SER A 287 15.06 -6.05 10.73
N ILE A 288 15.45 -7.31 10.94
CA ILE A 288 14.72 -8.48 10.39
C ILE A 288 13.37 -8.66 11.09
N GLU A 289 13.33 -8.38 12.39
CA GLU A 289 12.11 -8.38 13.19
C GLU A 289 11.10 -7.35 12.66
N GLU A 290 11.58 -6.15 12.32
CA GLU A 290 10.74 -5.15 11.66
C GLU A 290 10.28 -5.58 10.26
N TYR A 291 11.11 -6.30 9.52
CA TYR A 291 10.72 -6.87 8.23
C TYR A 291 9.59 -7.91 8.38
N GLU A 292 9.71 -8.84 9.34
CA GLU A 292 8.68 -9.82 9.66
C GLU A 292 7.38 -9.14 10.13
N LEU A 293 7.49 -8.17 11.05
CA LEU A 293 6.35 -7.36 11.50
C LEU A 293 5.63 -6.68 10.34
N ASN A 294 6.39 -6.01 9.47
CA ASN A 294 5.86 -5.31 8.30
C ASN A 294 5.13 -6.27 7.35
N ILE A 295 5.71 -7.44 7.08
CA ILE A 295 5.07 -8.49 6.26
C ILE A 295 3.77 -8.96 6.92
N LEU A 296 3.81 -9.28 8.21
CA LEU A 296 2.64 -9.78 8.94
C LEU A 296 1.52 -8.76 9.02
N ALA A 297 1.85 -7.47 9.17
CA ALA A 297 0.88 -6.39 9.10
C ALA A 297 0.21 -6.36 7.72
N GLN A 298 1.00 -6.31 6.64
CA GLN A 298 0.49 -6.23 5.26
C GLN A 298 -0.35 -7.47 4.89
N ILE A 299 0.09 -8.66 5.27
CA ILE A 299 -0.66 -9.92 5.11
C ILE A 299 -1.94 -9.90 5.94
N SER A 300 -1.90 -9.41 7.18
CA SER A 300 -3.08 -9.33 8.05
C SER A 300 -4.16 -8.42 7.46
N LEU A 301 -3.77 -7.26 6.90
CA LEU A 301 -4.69 -6.37 6.22
C LEU A 301 -5.23 -7.00 4.94
N PHE A 302 -4.36 -7.60 4.11
CA PHE A 302 -4.78 -8.28 2.90
C PHE A 302 -5.77 -9.41 3.21
N GLN A 303 -5.47 -10.27 4.19
CA GLN A 303 -6.32 -11.38 4.58
C GLN A 303 -7.69 -10.91 5.05
N ALA A 304 -7.73 -9.91 5.94
CA ALA A 304 -8.98 -9.35 6.42
C ALA A 304 -9.80 -8.78 5.25
N SER A 305 -9.15 -8.06 4.34
CA SER A 305 -9.80 -7.44 3.18
C SER A 305 -10.30 -8.49 2.18
N TYR A 306 -9.49 -9.50 1.91
CA TYR A 306 -9.81 -10.57 0.97
C TYR A 306 -10.97 -11.43 1.47
N ASN A 307 -10.99 -11.78 2.76
CA ASN A 307 -12.09 -12.58 3.35
C ASN A 307 -13.45 -11.88 3.24
N GLU A 308 -13.48 -10.54 3.32
CA GLU A 308 -14.71 -9.76 3.14
C GLU A 308 -15.22 -9.76 1.69
N CYS A 309 -14.36 -10.06 0.72
CA CYS A 309 -14.66 -9.99 -0.70
C CYS A 309 -14.63 -11.35 -1.41
N GLU A 310 -14.13 -12.42 -0.77
CA GLU A 310 -13.76 -13.68 -1.43
C GLU A 310 -14.93 -14.26 -2.26
N ASP A 311 -16.11 -14.41 -1.67
CA ASP A 311 -17.27 -15.00 -2.36
C ASP A 311 -17.65 -14.19 -3.61
N LYS A 312 -17.75 -12.87 -3.49
CA LYS A 312 -18.06 -11.98 -4.61
C LYS A 312 -16.96 -11.99 -5.67
N LEU A 313 -15.69 -12.06 -5.26
CA LEU A 313 -14.57 -12.16 -6.20
C LEU A 313 -14.66 -13.46 -7.01
N LEU A 314 -15.01 -14.58 -6.36
CA LEU A 314 -15.21 -15.86 -7.04
C LEU A 314 -16.35 -15.77 -8.05
N GLU A 315 -17.48 -15.15 -7.71
CA GLU A 315 -18.61 -14.93 -8.62
C GLU A 315 -18.23 -14.08 -9.85
N ILE A 316 -17.44 -13.02 -9.66
CA ILE A 316 -17.02 -12.13 -10.76
C ILE A 316 -16.06 -12.84 -11.73
N ILE A 317 -15.25 -13.77 -11.22
CA ILE A 317 -14.12 -14.38 -11.94
C ILE A 317 -14.50 -15.73 -12.60
N GLN A 318 -15.55 -16.40 -12.12
CA GLN A 318 -16.12 -17.62 -12.71
C GLN A 318 -16.72 -17.36 -14.10
#